data_AF-A0A1J6KYS8-F1
#
_entry.id   AF-A0A1J6KYS8-F1
#
_cell.length_a   1.000
_cell.length_b   1.000
_cell.length_c   1.000
_cell.angle_alpha   90.00
_cell.angle_beta   90.00
_cell.angle_gamma   90.00
#
_symmetry.space_group_name_H-M   'P 1'
#
loop_
_entity.id
_entity.type
_entity.pdbx_description
1 polymer ?
#
loop_
_entity_poly.entity_id
_entity_poly.type
_entity_poly.pdbx_seq_one_letter_code
_entity_poly.pdbx_strand_id
1 'polypeptide(L)'
;MQPFSCLSILFCLLNLVVKEANGSLRQLKLYEFQKGLEEKFPSYSSFIYTSSPSPSPQASVPNYSNAKKSEGRIIYPIGYGADPTGTQDSSEAIKKAIGDAFKLQNGLGLLPGISDLGGAIIDFQGGNYRINSPIVFPPGIGNIVIFLKW
;
A
#
# COMPACT_ATOMS: atom_id res chain seq x y z
N MET A 1 -42.23 -32.69 34.34
CA MET A 1 -42.38 -31.93 33.08
C MET A 1 -41.60 -30.63 33.27
N GLN A 2 -40.40 -30.49 32.67
CA GLN A 2 -39.50 -29.37 32.99
C GLN A 2 -39.73 -28.17 32.05
N PRO A 3 -40.15 -27.01 32.56
CA PRO A 3 -40.42 -25.80 31.75
C PRO A 3 -39.15 -25.07 31.28
N PHE A 4 -37.96 -25.45 31.79
CA PHE A 4 -36.70 -24.73 31.55
C PHE A 4 -36.10 -24.92 30.15
N SER A 5 -36.48 -25.99 29.44
CA SER A 5 -35.94 -26.29 28.10
C SER A 5 -36.40 -25.28 27.04
N CYS A 6 -37.64 -24.77 27.14
CA CYS A 6 -38.20 -23.87 26.14
C CYS A 6 -37.61 -22.45 26.25
N LEU A 7 -37.42 -21.98 27.49
CA LEU A 7 -36.85 -20.65 27.76
C LEU A 7 -35.39 -20.54 27.29
N SER A 8 -34.60 -21.61 27.48
CA SER A 8 -33.22 -21.66 27.00
C SER A 8 -33.13 -21.62 25.47
N ILE A 9 -34.01 -22.34 24.77
CA ILE A 9 -34.06 -22.33 23.31
C ILE A 9 -34.46 -20.94 22.79
N LEU A 10 -35.47 -20.32 23.41
CA LEU A 10 -35.89 -18.96 23.07
C LEU A 10 -34.75 -17.94 23.25
N PHE A 11 -33.98 -18.05 24.34
CA PHE A 11 -32.84 -17.17 24.58
C PHE A 11 -31.73 -17.35 23.54
N CYS A 12 -31.42 -18.59 23.13
CA CYS A 12 -30.47 -18.86 22.05
C CYS A 12 -30.91 -18.27 20.71
N LEU A 13 -32.19 -18.41 20.36
CA LEU A 13 -32.76 -17.83 19.14
C LEU A 13 -32.68 -16.30 19.14
N LEU A 14 -32.98 -15.65 20.28
CA LEU A 14 -32.85 -14.19 20.41
C LEU A 14 -31.41 -13.72 20.21
N ASN A 15 -30.43 -14.41 20.80
CA ASN A 15 -29.02 -14.07 20.62
C ASN A 15 -28.54 -14.27 19.17
N LEU A 16 -29.04 -15.31 18.49
CA LEU A 16 -28.74 -15.56 17.08
C LEU A 16 -29.30 -14.45 16.18
N VAL A 17 -30.56 -14.06 16.39
CA VAL A 17 -31.22 -12.97 15.64
C VAL A 17 -30.51 -11.63 15.87
N VAL A 18 -30.11 -11.33 17.11
CA VAL A 18 -29.36 -10.09 17.42
C VAL A 18 -27.98 -10.10 16.73
N LYS A 19 -27.29 -11.25 16.69
CA LYS A 19 -25.99 -11.37 16.03
C LYS A 19 -26.10 -11.21 14.51
N GLU A 20 -27.08 -11.84 13.88
CA GLU A 20 -27.42 -11.69 12.45
C GLU A 20 -27.77 -10.22 12.11
N ALA A 21 -28.64 -9.59 12.90
CA ALA A 21 -29.03 -8.18 12.69
C ALA A 21 -27.83 -7.24 12.78
N ASN A 22 -26.91 -7.48 13.73
CA ASN A 22 -25.68 -6.70 13.87
C ASN A 22 -24.69 -6.94 12.72
N GLY A 23 -24.61 -8.16 12.18
CA GLY A 23 -23.82 -8.49 11.00
C GLY A 23 -24.32 -7.75 9.76
N SER A 24 -25.63 -7.81 9.52
CA SER A 24 -26.31 -7.13 8.42
C SER A 24 -26.14 -5.61 8.48
N LEU A 25 -26.33 -5.01 9.67
CA LEU A 25 -26.14 -3.57 9.86
C LEU A 25 -24.69 -3.12 9.61
N ARG A 26 -23.71 -3.93 10.04
CA ARG A 26 -22.29 -3.66 9.76
C ARG A 26 -21.99 -3.71 8.27
N GLN A 27 -22.52 -4.69 7.55
CA GLN A 27 -22.35 -4.80 6.09
C GLN A 27 -22.98 -3.62 5.37
N LEU A 28 -24.19 -3.20 5.76
CA LEU A 28 -24.86 -2.04 5.19
C LEU A 28 -24.04 -0.75 5.40
N LYS A 29 -23.54 -0.51 6.62
CA LYS A 29 -22.70 0.66 6.92
C LYS A 29 -21.39 0.67 6.15
N LEU A 30 -20.76 -0.49 5.96
CA LEU A 30 -19.55 -0.61 5.14
C LEU A 30 -19.85 -0.30 3.67
N TYR A 31 -20.98 -0.79 3.16
CA TYR A 31 -21.42 -0.52 1.79
C TYR A 31 -21.70 0.98 1.57
N GLU A 32 -22.43 1.62 2.48
CA GLU A 32 -22.71 3.06 2.42
C GLU A 32 -21.43 3.90 2.51
N PHE A 33 -20.49 3.51 3.38
CA PHE A 33 -19.19 4.15 3.49
C PHE A 33 -18.38 4.02 2.20
N GLN A 34 -18.30 2.81 1.64
CA GLN A 34 -17.62 2.56 0.36
C GLN A 34 -18.24 3.40 -0.76
N LYS A 35 -19.57 3.42 -0.87
CA LYS A 35 -20.29 4.25 -1.85
C LYS A 35 -19.99 5.74 -1.67
N GLY A 36 -19.92 6.23 -0.43
CA GLY A 36 -19.56 7.62 -0.14
C GLY A 36 -18.12 7.98 -0.51
N LEU A 37 -17.18 7.02 -0.44
CA LEU A 37 -15.82 7.21 -0.94
C LEU A 37 -15.79 7.29 -2.47
N GLU A 38 -16.53 6.41 -3.15
CA GLU A 38 -16.62 6.39 -4.62
C GLU A 38 -17.24 7.68 -5.18
N GLU A 39 -18.28 8.22 -4.53
CA GLU A 39 -18.93 9.47 -4.93
C GLU A 39 -18.03 10.70 -4.72
N LYS A 40 -17.32 10.78 -3.58
CA LYS A 40 -16.46 11.94 -3.27
C LYS A 40 -15.13 11.92 -4.00
N PHE A 41 -14.67 10.75 -4.43
CA PHE A 41 -13.36 10.57 -5.05
C PHE A 41 -13.40 9.59 -6.23
N PRO A 42 -13.98 9.99 -7.39
CA PRO A 42 -14.13 9.10 -8.56
C PRO A 42 -12.80 8.58 -9.14
N SER A 43 -11.65 9.12 -8.69
CA SER A 43 -10.30 8.72 -9.14
C SER A 43 -9.57 7.71 -8.24
N TYR A 44 -10.17 7.22 -7.14
CA TYR A 44 -9.51 6.21 -6.28
C TYR A 44 -9.81 4.75 -6.69
N SER A 45 -10.79 4.50 -7.57
CA SER A 45 -11.17 3.16 -8.03
C SER A 45 -10.20 2.57 -9.09
N SER A 46 -9.28 3.36 -9.63
CA SER A 46 -8.41 2.94 -10.75
C SER A 46 -7.12 2.20 -10.36
N PHE A 47 -6.87 1.91 -9.08
CA PHE A 47 -5.65 1.19 -8.66
C PHE A 47 -5.76 -0.34 -8.76
N ILE A 48 -6.93 -0.88 -9.12
CA ILE A 48 -7.18 -2.32 -9.14
C ILE A 48 -7.52 -2.75 -10.58
N TYR A 49 -6.52 -3.32 -11.25
CA TYR A 49 -6.56 -3.99 -12.56
C TYR A 49 -6.79 -3.14 -13.83
N THR A 50 -5.74 -2.48 -14.33
CA THR A 50 -5.58 -2.26 -15.78
C THR A 50 -4.14 -2.50 -16.23
N SER A 51 -3.68 -3.74 -16.15
CA SER A 51 -2.50 -4.17 -16.92
C SER A 51 -2.95 -4.51 -18.35
N SER A 52 -3.10 -3.50 -19.21
CA SER A 52 -3.12 -3.73 -20.66
C SER A 52 -1.71 -4.17 -21.11
N PRO A 53 -1.57 -5.23 -21.92
CA PRO A 53 -0.28 -5.62 -22.47
C PRO A 53 0.14 -4.58 -23.52
N SER A 54 1.06 -3.70 -23.15
CA SER A 54 1.73 -2.80 -24.08
C SER A 54 2.69 -3.63 -24.97
N PRO A 55 2.79 -3.36 -26.29
CA PRO A 55 3.72 -4.06 -27.16
C PRO A 55 5.17 -3.81 -26.71
N SER A 56 5.93 -4.89 -26.59
CA SER A 56 7.33 -4.92 -26.17
C SER A 56 8.17 -3.84 -26.86
N PRO A 57 8.75 -2.88 -26.12
CA PRO A 57 9.81 -2.05 -26.66
C PRO A 57 11.09 -2.88 -26.70
N GLN A 58 11.64 -2.97 -27.91
CA GLN A 58 13.00 -3.43 -28.20
C GLN A 58 14.01 -2.85 -27.21
N ALA A 59 14.90 -3.71 -26.68
CA ALA A 59 15.92 -3.35 -25.69
C ALA A 59 16.82 -2.20 -26.18
N SER A 60 16.43 -0.99 -25.83
CA SER A 60 17.27 0.20 -25.90
C SER A 60 17.78 0.43 -24.49
N VAL A 61 19.10 0.52 -24.34
CA VAL A 61 19.75 0.86 -23.07
C VAL A 61 19.10 2.15 -22.56
N PRO A 62 18.39 2.14 -21.41
CA PRO A 62 17.64 3.32 -21.01
C PRO A 62 18.65 4.42 -20.67
N ASN A 63 18.47 5.60 -21.29
CA ASN A 63 19.26 6.75 -20.93
C ASN A 63 18.70 7.34 -19.63
N TYR A 64 19.25 6.92 -18.48
CA TYR A 64 18.81 7.32 -17.14
C TYR A 64 19.17 8.77 -16.76
N SER A 65 19.78 9.54 -17.67
CA SER A 65 20.27 10.90 -17.40
C SER A 65 19.19 11.91 -16.99
N ASN A 66 17.91 11.62 -17.26
CA ASN A 66 16.77 12.42 -16.80
C ASN A 66 15.70 11.55 -16.11
N ALA A 67 16.12 10.64 -15.23
CA ALA A 67 15.18 9.80 -14.50
C ALA A 67 14.30 10.62 -13.54
N LYS A 68 12.97 10.46 -13.66
CA LYS A 68 11.97 11.06 -12.77
C LYS A 68 12.17 10.53 -11.35
N LYS A 69 12.18 11.41 -10.34
CA LYS A 69 12.35 11.02 -8.93
C LYS A 69 11.09 10.43 -8.30
N SER A 70 9.93 10.97 -8.66
CA SER A 70 8.66 10.56 -8.08
C SER A 70 7.46 10.91 -8.95
N GLU A 71 6.39 10.14 -8.78
CA GLU A 71 5.07 10.34 -9.36
C GLU A 71 4.00 10.10 -8.30
N GLY A 72 3.37 11.17 -7.81
CA GLY A 72 2.44 11.07 -6.69
C GLY A 72 3.13 10.48 -5.45
N ARG A 73 2.69 9.29 -5.02
CA ARG A 73 3.27 8.55 -3.89
C ARG A 73 4.31 7.48 -4.30
N ILE A 74 4.62 7.41 -5.59
CA ILE A 74 5.62 6.49 -6.13
C ILE A 74 6.96 7.21 -6.19
N ILE A 75 8.01 6.60 -5.64
CA ILE A 75 9.38 7.09 -5.65
C ILE A 75 10.25 6.10 -6.41
N TYR A 76 11.06 6.62 -7.32
CA TYR A 76 11.93 5.83 -8.19
C TYR A 76 13.39 6.00 -7.79
N PRO A 77 14.07 4.97 -7.25
CA PRO A 77 15.48 5.04 -6.87
C PRO A 77 16.41 5.52 -8.00
N ILE A 78 16.10 5.18 -9.26
CA ILE A 78 16.86 5.63 -10.43
C ILE A 78 16.95 7.17 -10.54
N GLY A 79 15.90 7.89 -10.14
CA GLY A 79 15.91 9.37 -10.12
C GLY A 79 16.83 9.96 -9.06
N TYR A 80 17.31 9.14 -8.12
CA TYR A 80 18.27 9.51 -7.09
C TYR A 80 19.70 9.06 -7.43
N GLY A 81 19.91 8.48 -8.62
CA GLY A 81 21.20 7.98 -9.09
C GLY A 81 21.43 6.50 -8.78
N ALA A 82 20.39 5.72 -8.49
CA ALA A 82 20.53 4.26 -8.38
C ALA A 82 20.82 3.67 -9.77
N ASP A 83 21.69 2.67 -9.83
CA ASP A 83 22.14 2.02 -11.05
C ASP A 83 21.43 0.66 -11.22
N PRO A 84 20.44 0.56 -12.13
CA PRO A 84 19.72 -0.68 -12.39
C PRO A 84 20.52 -1.71 -13.20
N THR A 85 21.77 -1.39 -13.60
CA THR A 85 22.66 -2.36 -14.25
C THR A 85 23.43 -3.22 -13.25
N GLY A 86 23.55 -2.76 -12.00
CA GLY A 86 24.28 -3.45 -10.94
C GLY A 86 25.79 -3.24 -10.99
N THR A 87 26.27 -2.34 -11.85
CA THR A 87 27.70 -2.06 -12.01
C THR A 87 28.19 -1.19 -10.85
N GLN A 88 27.44 -0.13 -10.54
CA GLN A 88 27.75 0.85 -9.51
C GLN A 88 26.92 0.65 -8.24
N ASP A 89 27.47 1.09 -7.10
CA ASP A 89 26.76 1.03 -5.84
C ASP A 89 25.53 1.95 -5.83
N SER A 90 24.37 1.37 -5.57
CA SER A 90 23.09 2.06 -5.51
C SER A 90 22.65 2.41 -4.08
N SER A 91 23.44 2.04 -3.07
CA SER A 91 23.02 2.11 -1.67
C SER A 91 22.61 3.53 -1.23
N GLU A 92 23.46 4.53 -1.53
CA GLU A 92 23.20 5.92 -1.14
C GLU A 92 21.99 6.53 -1.88
N ALA A 93 21.81 6.18 -3.15
CA ALA A 93 20.65 6.61 -3.92
C ALA A 93 19.35 6.04 -3.36
N ILE A 94 19.35 4.75 -2.99
CA ILE A 94 18.20 4.09 -2.37
C ILE A 94 17.88 4.71 -1.02
N LYS A 95 18.89 5.00 -0.18
CA LYS A 95 18.68 5.71 1.10
C LYS A 95 18.07 7.10 0.91
N LYS A 96 18.50 7.85 -0.11
CA LYS A 96 17.92 9.15 -0.45
C LYS A 96 16.47 9.02 -0.90
N ALA A 97 16.16 8.05 -1.76
CA ALA A 97 14.80 7.77 -2.20
C ALA A 97 13.88 7.43 -1.02
N ILE A 98 14.36 6.57 -0.12
CA ILE A 98 13.70 6.23 1.14
C ILE A 98 13.49 7.49 2.00
N GLY A 99 14.53 8.32 2.17
CA GLY A 99 14.48 9.61 2.87
C GLY A 99 13.40 10.55 2.35
N ASP A 100 13.24 10.64 1.04
CA ASP A 100 12.17 11.44 0.42
C ASP A 100 10.79 10.79 0.57
N ALA A 101 10.71 9.45 0.63
CA ALA A 101 9.45 8.75 0.90
C ALA A 101 8.90 9.09 2.29
N PHE A 102 9.77 9.30 3.28
CA PHE A 102 9.34 9.74 4.62
C PHE A 102 8.63 11.08 4.62
N LYS A 103 8.98 11.97 3.69
CA LYS A 103 8.36 13.30 3.60
C LYS A 103 6.92 13.23 3.11
N LEU A 104 6.47 12.07 2.60
CA LEU A 104 5.10 11.84 2.14
C LEU A 104 4.11 11.49 3.28
N GLN A 105 4.56 11.53 4.54
CA GLN A 105 3.71 11.36 5.70
C GLN A 105 2.55 12.38 5.71
N ASN A 106 1.33 11.90 5.99
CA ASN A 106 0.13 12.76 5.96
C ASN A 106 -0.24 13.33 7.34
N GLY A 107 0.64 13.19 8.35
CA GLY A 107 0.36 13.56 9.75
C GLY A 107 -0.59 12.59 10.48
N LEU A 108 -1.09 11.57 9.78
CA LEU A 108 -1.87 10.49 10.37
C LEU A 108 -0.92 9.43 10.98
N GLY A 109 -1.38 8.76 12.03
CA GLY A 109 -0.69 7.64 12.65
C GLY A 109 -1.46 6.34 12.46
N LEU A 110 -0.75 5.24 12.23
CA LEU A 110 -1.34 3.89 12.24
C LEU A 110 -1.60 3.44 13.67
N LEU A 111 -0.65 3.73 14.57
CA LEU A 111 -0.66 3.42 15.99
C LEU A 111 0.12 4.51 16.74
N PRO A 112 0.01 4.61 18.09
CA PRO A 112 0.87 5.49 18.87
C PRO A 112 2.35 5.25 18.56
N GLY A 113 3.06 6.29 18.13
CA GLY A 113 4.48 6.20 17.75
C GLY A 113 4.75 5.58 16.37
N ILE A 114 3.71 5.27 15.57
CA ILE A 114 3.85 4.80 14.19
C ILE A 114 3.12 5.74 13.24
N SER A 115 3.88 6.52 12.48
CA SER A 115 3.37 7.41 11.43
C SER A 115 2.95 6.63 10.17
N ASP A 116 1.84 7.07 9.57
CA ASP A 116 1.32 6.51 8.33
C ASP A 116 1.91 7.24 7.11
N LEU A 117 2.62 6.50 6.25
CA LEU A 117 3.13 7.01 4.97
C LEU A 117 2.09 6.98 3.84
N GLY A 118 0.88 6.51 4.13
CA GLY A 118 -0.26 6.57 3.20
C GLY A 118 -0.08 5.72 1.96
N GLY A 119 0.65 4.60 2.06
CA GLY A 119 0.90 3.69 0.95
C GLY A 119 1.98 4.20 -0.01
N ALA A 120 3.02 4.85 0.51
CA ALA A 120 4.17 5.25 -0.32
C ALA A 120 4.80 4.03 -0.98
N ILE A 121 5.10 4.11 -2.27
CA ILE A 121 5.66 3.01 -3.07
C ILE A 121 7.06 3.39 -3.48
N ILE A 122 8.05 2.55 -3.15
CA ILE A 122 9.39 2.63 -3.74
C ILE A 122 9.44 1.61 -4.87
N ASP A 123 9.40 2.11 -6.10
CA ASP A 123 9.35 1.29 -7.31
C ASP A 123 10.73 1.24 -7.97
N PHE A 124 11.32 0.04 -7.99
CA PHE A 124 12.62 -0.21 -8.60
C PHE A 124 12.54 -0.39 -10.11
N GLN A 125 11.35 -0.49 -10.71
CA GLN A 125 11.12 -0.64 -12.15
C GLN A 125 11.84 -1.84 -12.80
N GLY A 126 12.36 -2.78 -12.00
CA GLY A 126 13.19 -3.89 -12.43
C GLY A 126 14.67 -3.54 -12.59
N GLY A 127 15.48 -4.54 -12.93
CA GLY A 127 16.93 -4.41 -13.05
C GLY A 127 17.69 -4.97 -11.84
N ASN A 128 19.01 -4.87 -11.90
CA ASN A 128 19.93 -5.35 -10.88
C ASN A 128 20.52 -4.16 -10.14
N TYR A 129 20.36 -4.10 -8.83
CA TYR A 129 20.89 -3.00 -8.01
C TYR A 129 21.94 -3.54 -7.07
N ARG A 130 23.16 -3.04 -7.21
CA ARG A 130 24.25 -3.41 -6.30
C ARG A 130 24.13 -2.62 -5.00
N ILE A 131 24.13 -3.34 -3.89
CA ILE A 131 24.02 -2.79 -2.54
C ILE A 131 25.30 -3.15 -1.78
N ASN A 132 26.16 -2.15 -1.54
CA ASN A 132 27.38 -2.32 -0.75
C ASN A 132 27.23 -1.86 0.71
N SER A 133 26.13 -1.20 1.09
CA SER A 133 25.88 -0.80 2.48
C SER A 133 24.42 -1.07 2.91
N PRO A 134 24.16 -1.29 4.21
CA PRO A 134 22.83 -1.60 4.69
C PRO A 134 21.80 -0.51 4.36
N ILE A 135 20.63 -0.93 3.90
CA ILE A 135 19.48 -0.05 3.68
C ILE A 135 18.63 -0.07 4.96
N VAL A 136 18.70 1.02 5.71
CA VAL A 136 18.01 1.15 7.00
C VAL A 136 16.79 2.05 6.83
N PHE A 137 15.63 1.55 7.22
CA PHE A 137 14.43 2.35 7.34
C PHE A 137 14.40 3.02 8.73
N PRO A 138 14.20 4.35 8.80
CA PRO A 138 13.88 5.02 10.04
C PRO A 138 12.77 4.30 10.83
N PRO A 139 12.87 4.28 12.16
CA PRO A 139 11.87 3.65 13.02
C PRO A 139 10.57 4.48 13.07
N GLY A 140 9.49 3.87 13.57
CA GLY A 140 8.24 4.60 13.85
C GLY A 140 7.41 4.95 12.61
N ILE A 141 7.55 4.19 11.53
CA ILE A 141 6.75 4.34 10.31
C ILE A 141 6.10 3.04 9.89
N GLY A 142 5.03 3.14 9.11
CA GLY A 142 4.41 2.02 8.44
C GLY A 142 3.70 2.42 7.16
N ASN A 143 3.04 1.45 6.53
CA ASN A 143 2.30 1.62 5.27
C ASN A 143 3.18 2.14 4.11
N ILE A 144 4.31 1.44 3.91
CA ILE A 144 5.23 1.61 2.78
C ILE A 144 5.33 0.30 2.00
N VAL A 145 5.42 0.40 0.68
CA VAL A 145 5.53 -0.74 -0.24
C VAL A 145 6.86 -0.65 -0.98
N ILE A 146 7.59 -1.77 -1.01
CA ILE A 146 8.78 -1.92 -1.85
C ILE A 146 8.38 -2.80 -3.03
N PHE A 147 8.39 -2.21 -4.24
CA PHE A 147 8.00 -2.91 -5.45
C PHE A 147 9.25 -3.31 -6.25
N LEU A 148 9.47 -4.62 -6.35
CA LEU A 148 10.54 -5.23 -7.12
C LEU A 148 9.94 -6.00 -8.30
N LYS A 149 10.55 -5.85 -9.48
CA LYS A 149 10.16 -6.58 -10.68
C LYS A 149 11.28 -7.56 -11.02
N TRP A 150 10.94 -8.84 -11.08
CA TRP A 150 11.83 -9.95 -11.40
C TRP A 150 11.79 -10.27 -12.89
#